data_AF-A0A7V2W9A2-F1
#
_entry.id   AF-A0A7V2W9A2-F1
#
_cell.length_a   1.000
_cell.length_b   1.000
_cell.length_c   1.000
_cell.angle_alpha   90.00
_cell.angle_beta   90.00
_cell.angle_gamma   90.00
#
_symmetry.space_group_name_H-M   'P 1'
#
loop_
_entity.id
_entity.type
_entity.pdbx_description
1 polymer ?
#
loop_
_entity_poly.entity_id
_entity_poly.type
_entity_poly.pdbx_seq_one_letter_code
_entity_poly.pdbx_strand_id
1 'polypeptide(L)'
;LDFFRQRGHTIVPSSPLVPANDPTLLFTNAGMVQFKDVFLGKETRPYTRAASVQRCVRAGGKHNDLENVGYTARHHTFFEMLGNFSFGDYFKREAIQFAWDFLVEELGIPPEKLWVTVYEEDVEAADIWLNEIRVDPKRFTRIGDKPGGKRYESDNFWSMGDTGPCGPCTEIFYDHGPEVPGGPPGTPEEDGDRYIEIWNLVFMQYDRDAAGELHPLPRPSVDTGMGLERLAAVMQGVHSNYEIDLFVHLIEAAAKITGCPDRDNNSLKVIADHIRSCAFLVVDGVLPSNEGRGYVLRRIIRRAIRHGHKLGVREPFFYRLVQPLADEMGEAYPELPRAQAMVERVLKQEEERFAETLEQGMQILEQAIADLEGDTIPGETVFRLYDTYGFPVDLTADIARERGLKIDMAGFEREMAAQRERARAASGFAADYGREPAVEGETEFTGYEATAGTATITGLYRDGEPVEELREGESGMLVLDRTPFYAESGGQIGDTGSLVGEHGRFRVEDTQKRDKVFMHLGQVTDGAIRVGDKVEALVDAERRHD
;
A
#
# COMPACT_ATOMS: atom_id res chain seq x y z
N LEU A 1 -12.41 13.98 -17.69
CA LEU A 1 -12.97 12.78 -18.36
C LEU A 1 -13.65 13.11 -19.70
N ASP A 2 -14.60 14.04 -19.72
CA ASP A 2 -15.36 14.39 -20.94
C ASP A 2 -14.48 14.83 -22.11
N PHE A 3 -13.45 15.64 -21.84
CA PHE A 3 -12.42 16.04 -22.80
C PHE A 3 -11.78 14.85 -23.55
N PHE A 4 -11.46 13.77 -22.82
CA PHE A 4 -10.89 12.55 -23.38
C PHE A 4 -11.94 11.66 -24.04
N ARG A 5 -13.18 11.62 -23.52
CA ARG A 5 -14.29 10.92 -24.18
C ARG A 5 -14.52 11.47 -25.59
N GLN A 6 -14.48 12.80 -25.76
CA GLN A 6 -14.61 13.46 -27.06
C GLN A 6 -13.45 13.11 -28.03
N ARG A 7 -12.31 12.68 -27.50
CA ARG A 7 -11.12 12.22 -28.25
C ARG A 7 -11.05 10.69 -28.41
N GLY A 8 -12.16 10.01 -28.14
CA GLY A 8 -12.34 8.59 -28.40
C GLY A 8 -11.84 7.66 -27.28
N HIS A 9 -11.47 8.19 -26.12
CA HIS A 9 -11.09 7.36 -24.98
C HIS A 9 -12.30 6.69 -24.34
N THR A 10 -12.16 5.40 -24.04
CA THR A 10 -13.14 4.69 -23.22
C THR A 10 -13.02 5.16 -21.77
N ILE A 11 -14.13 5.58 -21.17
CA ILE A 11 -14.11 5.96 -19.75
C ILE A 11 -14.22 4.69 -18.90
N VAL A 12 -13.20 4.45 -18.09
CA VAL A 12 -13.08 3.27 -17.22
C VAL A 12 -13.22 3.71 -15.77
N PRO A 13 -14.01 3.02 -14.94
CA PRO A 13 -14.12 3.36 -13.51
C PRO A 13 -12.78 3.16 -12.78
N SER A 14 -12.65 3.83 -11.63
CA SER A 14 -11.56 3.56 -10.69
C SER A 14 -11.55 2.08 -10.31
N SER A 15 -10.37 1.46 -10.25
CA SER A 15 -10.22 0.16 -9.61
C SER A 15 -10.23 0.30 -8.08
N PRO A 16 -10.44 -0.79 -7.33
CA PRO A 16 -10.22 -0.81 -5.88
C PRO A 16 -8.78 -0.42 -5.52
N LEU A 17 -8.60 0.06 -4.28
CA LEU A 17 -7.31 0.33 -3.66
C LEU A 17 -6.51 -0.94 -3.35
N VAL A 18 -7.18 -2.09 -3.31
CA VAL A 18 -6.57 -3.42 -3.17
C VAL A 18 -6.45 -4.06 -4.55
N PRO A 19 -5.24 -4.20 -5.12
CA PRO A 19 -5.07 -4.87 -6.41
C PRO A 19 -5.47 -6.35 -6.30
N ALA A 20 -6.39 -6.80 -7.15
CA ALA A 20 -6.91 -8.18 -7.09
C ALA A 20 -5.86 -9.23 -7.48
N ASN A 21 -4.99 -8.92 -8.45
CA ASN A 21 -4.08 -9.88 -9.08
C ASN A 21 -2.61 -9.43 -9.10
N ASP A 22 -2.20 -8.56 -8.16
CA ASP A 22 -0.81 -8.11 -8.10
C ASP A 22 -0.23 -8.28 -6.68
N PRO A 23 0.53 -9.36 -6.40
CA PRO A 23 1.14 -9.58 -5.10
C PRO A 23 2.32 -8.63 -4.84
N THR A 24 2.82 -7.92 -5.86
CA THR A 24 3.94 -6.98 -5.73
C THR A 24 3.52 -5.61 -5.23
N LEU A 25 2.21 -5.32 -5.23
CA LEU A 25 1.67 -4.04 -4.80
C LEU A 25 0.85 -4.13 -3.50
N LEU A 26 1.19 -3.25 -2.57
CA LEU A 26 0.44 -3.10 -1.34
C LEU A 26 -0.91 -2.45 -1.59
N PHE A 27 -0.93 -1.30 -2.26
CA PHE A 27 -2.12 -0.57 -2.66
C PHE A 27 -2.00 -0.04 -4.08
N THR A 28 -3.12 0.22 -4.72
CA THR A 28 -3.17 0.96 -5.99
C THR A 28 -2.62 2.37 -5.78
N ASN A 29 -1.48 2.67 -6.41
CA ASN A 29 -0.72 3.91 -6.22
C ASN A 29 -0.72 4.84 -7.46
N ALA A 30 -1.29 4.36 -8.56
CA ALA A 30 -1.38 5.06 -9.85
C ALA A 30 -2.56 4.55 -10.69
N GLY A 31 -3.01 5.36 -11.66
CA GLY A 31 -4.07 5.01 -12.61
C GLY A 31 -3.75 3.78 -13.48
N MET A 32 -2.47 3.58 -13.80
CA MET A 32 -2.01 2.51 -14.69
C MET A 32 -2.10 1.10 -14.12
N VAL A 33 -2.23 0.96 -12.79
CA VAL A 33 -2.15 -0.34 -12.09
C VAL A 33 -3.18 -1.34 -12.64
N GLN A 34 -4.42 -0.90 -12.88
CA GLN A 34 -5.49 -1.73 -13.44
C GLN A 34 -5.30 -2.10 -14.93
N PHE A 35 -4.28 -1.54 -15.57
CA PHE A 35 -3.91 -1.78 -16.96
C PHE A 35 -2.51 -2.40 -17.09
N LYS A 36 -1.87 -2.80 -15.99
CA LYS A 36 -0.51 -3.40 -15.98
C LYS A 36 -0.35 -4.49 -17.05
N ASP A 37 -1.24 -5.47 -17.05
CA ASP A 37 -1.17 -6.60 -17.99
C ASP A 37 -1.49 -6.20 -19.44
N VAL A 38 -2.19 -5.09 -19.67
CA VAL A 38 -2.40 -4.52 -21.00
C VAL A 38 -1.09 -3.93 -21.54
N PHE A 39 -0.35 -3.18 -20.71
CA PHE A 39 0.97 -2.66 -21.08
C PHE A 39 1.98 -3.78 -21.36
N LEU A 40 1.94 -4.86 -20.56
CA LEU A 40 2.77 -6.04 -20.75
C LEU A 40 2.36 -6.90 -21.95
N GLY A 41 1.22 -6.61 -22.59
CA GLY A 41 0.67 -7.40 -23.69
C GLY A 41 0.14 -8.78 -23.28
N LYS A 42 -0.08 -9.00 -21.98
CA LYS A 42 -0.66 -10.22 -21.41
C LYS A 42 -2.19 -10.22 -21.44
N GLU A 43 -2.78 -9.03 -21.44
CA GLU A 43 -4.22 -8.81 -21.52
C GLU A 43 -4.57 -7.96 -22.75
N THR A 44 -5.72 -8.21 -23.37
CA THR A 44 -6.27 -7.35 -24.43
C THR A 44 -7.62 -6.81 -24.01
N ARG A 45 -7.89 -5.54 -24.35
CA ARG A 45 -9.16 -4.85 -24.07
C ARG A 45 -9.88 -4.56 -25.39
N PRO A 46 -11.22 -4.36 -25.38
CA PRO A 46 -11.96 -3.99 -26.59
C PRO A 46 -11.69 -2.55 -27.05
N TYR A 47 -10.81 -1.82 -26.35
CA TYR A 47 -10.39 -0.46 -26.64
C TYR A 47 -8.86 -0.36 -26.60
N THR A 48 -8.31 0.56 -27.39
CA THR A 48 -6.88 0.86 -27.46
C THR A 48 -6.50 2.14 -26.72
N ARG A 49 -7.49 2.89 -26.24
CA ARG A 49 -7.32 4.13 -25.47
C ARG A 49 -8.39 4.25 -24.38
N ALA A 50 -8.00 4.68 -23.19
CA ALA A 50 -8.87 4.77 -22.03
C ALA A 50 -8.61 6.02 -21.19
N ALA A 51 -9.58 6.47 -20.39
CA ALA A 51 -9.36 7.50 -19.39
C ALA A 51 -10.10 7.16 -18.09
N SER A 52 -9.51 7.46 -16.94
CA SER A 52 -10.08 7.21 -15.62
C SER A 52 -9.70 8.29 -14.62
N VAL A 53 -10.42 8.32 -13.49
CA VAL A 53 -10.01 9.02 -12.28
C VAL A 53 -9.83 7.95 -11.23
N GLN A 54 -8.57 7.63 -10.92
CA GLN A 54 -8.21 6.52 -10.04
C GLN A 54 -8.00 7.02 -8.62
N ARG A 55 -8.67 6.40 -7.65
CA ARG A 55 -8.32 6.55 -6.24
C ARG A 55 -6.98 5.88 -5.98
N CYS A 56 -6.04 6.59 -5.38
CA CYS A 56 -4.69 6.10 -5.11
C CYS A 56 -4.41 6.18 -3.61
N VAL A 57 -3.64 5.22 -3.08
CA VAL A 57 -3.03 5.32 -1.75
C VAL A 57 -1.51 5.16 -1.82
N ARG A 58 -0.78 6.16 -1.30
CA ARG A 58 0.69 6.18 -1.16
C ARG A 58 1.09 6.25 0.31
N ALA A 59 0.90 5.14 1.02
CA ALA A 59 1.21 5.01 2.44
C ALA A 59 2.11 3.80 2.76
N GLY A 60 2.86 3.31 1.76
CA GLY A 60 3.76 2.17 1.87
C GLY A 60 4.26 1.66 0.53
N GLY A 61 5.30 0.83 0.54
CA GLY A 61 5.97 0.36 -0.67
C GLY A 61 6.84 1.45 -1.30
N LYS A 62 6.98 1.42 -2.63
CA LYS A 62 7.86 2.32 -3.38
C LYS A 62 7.50 3.80 -3.27
N HIS A 63 6.20 4.11 -3.32
CA HIS A 63 5.69 5.48 -3.18
C HIS A 63 4.99 5.62 -1.83
N ASN A 64 5.63 6.37 -0.93
CA ASN A 64 5.15 6.56 0.43
C ASN A 64 5.23 8.03 0.84
N ASP A 65 4.07 8.69 0.85
CA ASP A 65 3.91 10.10 1.15
C ASP A 65 3.42 10.35 2.58
N LEU A 66 3.26 9.28 3.38
CA LEU A 66 2.69 9.33 4.74
C LEU A 66 3.39 10.36 5.63
N GLU A 67 4.71 10.50 5.50
CA GLU A 67 5.51 11.43 6.31
C GLU A 67 5.44 12.88 5.85
N ASN A 68 4.97 13.14 4.62
CA ASN A 68 4.86 14.46 4.02
C ASN A 68 3.51 15.13 4.31
N VAL A 69 2.49 14.34 4.70
CA VAL A 69 1.13 14.80 4.98
C VAL A 69 1.13 15.77 6.16
N GLY A 70 0.48 16.92 5.96
CA GLY A 70 0.42 18.00 6.95
C GLY A 70 1.69 18.86 7.05
N TYR A 71 2.77 18.51 6.35
CA TYR A 71 4.03 19.28 6.33
C TYR A 71 4.31 19.96 4.99
N THR A 72 3.71 19.47 3.91
CA THR A 72 3.81 20.06 2.56
C THR A 72 2.42 20.43 2.04
N ALA A 73 2.36 21.34 1.08
CA ALA A 73 1.09 21.79 0.50
C ALA A 73 0.44 20.79 -0.49
N ARG A 74 1.19 19.75 -0.92
CA ARG A 74 0.92 18.98 -2.14
C ARG A 74 0.81 17.45 -1.99
N HIS A 75 1.06 16.92 -0.78
CA HIS A 75 1.10 15.46 -0.54
C HIS A 75 -0.06 14.99 0.34
N HIS A 76 -0.55 13.80 -0.01
CA HIS A 76 -1.68 13.11 0.60
C HIS A 76 -1.39 11.61 0.70
N THR A 77 -1.99 10.92 1.68
CA THR A 77 -1.97 9.46 1.68
C THR A 77 -2.93 8.91 0.63
N PHE A 78 -4.14 9.45 0.57
CA PHE A 78 -5.14 9.16 -0.46
C PHE A 78 -5.23 10.32 -1.41
N PHE A 79 -5.34 10.10 -2.72
CA PHE A 79 -5.61 11.17 -3.69
C PHE A 79 -6.23 10.60 -4.96
N GLU A 80 -6.72 11.46 -5.84
CA GLU A 80 -7.27 11.07 -7.13
C GLU A 80 -6.31 11.38 -8.27
N MET A 81 -6.01 10.38 -9.09
CA MET A 81 -5.16 10.50 -10.26
C MET A 81 -6.01 10.47 -11.53
N LEU A 82 -6.09 11.58 -12.24
CA LEU A 82 -6.69 11.66 -13.57
C LEU A 82 -5.68 11.11 -14.57
N GLY A 83 -6.09 10.11 -15.34
CA GLY A 83 -5.22 9.50 -16.34
C GLY A 83 -5.90 9.29 -17.68
N ASN A 84 -5.12 9.46 -18.75
CA ASN A 84 -5.41 8.94 -20.07
C ASN A 84 -4.35 7.93 -20.48
N PHE A 85 -4.77 6.84 -21.11
CA PHE A 85 -3.93 5.70 -21.43
C PHE A 85 -4.03 5.38 -22.92
N SER A 86 -2.89 5.07 -23.53
CA SER A 86 -2.77 4.57 -24.90
C SER A 86 -2.10 3.20 -24.86
N PHE A 87 -2.77 2.18 -25.40
CA PHE A 87 -2.30 0.79 -25.42
C PHE A 87 -1.82 0.43 -26.83
N GLY A 88 -0.64 0.93 -27.21
CA GLY A 88 -0.14 0.82 -28.58
C GLY A 88 -1.01 1.54 -29.63
N ASP A 89 -1.62 2.66 -29.23
CA ASP A 89 -2.43 3.54 -30.08
C ASP A 89 -1.59 4.77 -30.46
N TYR A 90 -1.83 5.92 -29.82
CA TYR A 90 -1.01 7.11 -29.95
C TYR A 90 0.21 7.09 -29.01
N PHE A 91 1.20 7.94 -29.28
CA PHE A 91 2.41 8.02 -28.46
C PHE A 91 2.76 9.48 -28.11
N LYS A 92 4.05 9.84 -27.98
CA LYS A 92 4.51 11.11 -27.40
C LYS A 92 3.81 12.35 -27.96
N ARG A 93 3.78 12.50 -29.28
CA ARG A 93 3.27 13.70 -29.95
C ARG A 93 1.83 14.02 -29.57
N GLU A 94 0.92 13.06 -29.74
CA GLU A 94 -0.50 13.25 -29.41
C GLU A 94 -0.74 13.31 -27.90
N ALA A 95 0.03 12.57 -27.10
CA ALA A 95 -0.06 12.65 -25.64
C ALA A 95 0.26 14.06 -25.12
N ILE A 96 1.36 14.64 -25.61
CA ILE A 96 1.76 16.02 -25.28
C ILE A 96 0.71 17.03 -25.79
N GLN A 97 0.21 16.87 -27.01
CA GLN A 97 -0.84 17.73 -27.56
C GLN A 97 -2.12 17.67 -26.72
N PHE A 98 -2.59 16.49 -26.32
CA PHE A 98 -3.78 16.36 -25.47
C PHE A 98 -3.59 17.00 -24.11
N ALA A 99 -2.41 16.84 -23.49
CA ALA A 99 -2.14 17.48 -22.21
C ALA A 99 -2.13 19.01 -22.34
N TRP A 100 -1.47 19.54 -23.37
CA TRP A 100 -1.42 20.98 -23.61
C TRP A 100 -2.80 21.57 -23.95
N ASP A 101 -3.54 20.95 -24.87
CA ASP A 101 -4.91 21.34 -25.24
C ASP A 101 -5.82 21.35 -24.01
N PHE A 102 -5.71 20.37 -23.11
CA PHE A 102 -6.53 20.33 -21.91
C PHE A 102 -6.17 21.47 -20.94
N LEU A 103 -4.90 21.64 -20.62
CA LEU A 103 -4.49 22.65 -19.63
C LEU A 103 -4.69 24.08 -20.15
N VAL A 104 -4.31 24.35 -21.40
CA VAL A 104 -4.29 25.71 -21.94
C VAL A 104 -5.59 26.08 -22.64
N GLU A 105 -6.09 25.23 -23.54
CA GLU A 105 -7.25 25.58 -24.37
C GLU A 105 -8.57 25.32 -23.64
N GLU A 106 -8.70 24.16 -22.98
CA GLU A 106 -9.94 23.78 -22.27
C GLU A 106 -10.05 24.46 -20.90
N LEU A 107 -8.98 24.41 -20.09
CA LEU A 107 -8.99 24.99 -18.74
C LEU A 107 -8.55 26.47 -18.69
N GLY A 108 -7.95 27.00 -19.76
CA GLY A 108 -7.53 28.39 -19.81
C GLY A 108 -6.35 28.72 -18.90
N ILE A 109 -5.52 27.73 -18.53
CA ILE A 109 -4.33 27.97 -17.71
C ILE A 109 -3.33 28.79 -18.54
N PRO A 110 -2.82 29.93 -18.04
CA PRO A 110 -1.88 30.75 -18.78
C PRO A 110 -0.60 29.96 -19.12
N PRO A 111 -0.19 29.87 -20.41
CA PRO A 111 1.02 29.15 -20.81
C PRO A 111 2.28 29.58 -20.08
N GLU A 112 2.40 30.87 -19.75
CA GLU A 112 3.51 31.44 -19.01
C GLU A 112 3.55 31.02 -17.54
N LYS A 113 2.55 30.31 -17.03
CA LYS A 113 2.57 29.69 -15.71
C LYS A 113 3.03 28.23 -15.74
N LEU A 114 3.14 27.63 -16.92
CA LEU A 114 3.52 26.23 -17.08
C LEU A 114 5.03 26.09 -17.27
N TRP A 115 5.61 25.08 -16.64
CA TRP A 115 7.00 24.65 -16.81
C TRP A 115 7.02 23.17 -17.19
N VAL A 116 7.91 22.79 -18.09
CA VAL A 116 7.98 21.40 -18.60
C VAL A 116 9.34 20.78 -18.29
N THR A 117 9.34 19.52 -17.88
CA THR A 117 10.55 18.70 -17.77
C THR A 117 10.51 17.55 -18.77
N VAL A 118 11.67 17.13 -19.27
CA VAL A 118 11.83 15.91 -20.07
C VAL A 118 13.03 15.12 -19.59
N TYR A 119 13.02 13.80 -19.78
CA TYR A 119 14.20 12.99 -19.58
C TYR A 119 15.34 13.45 -20.49
N GLU A 120 16.56 13.54 -19.96
CA GLU A 120 17.70 14.16 -20.65
C GLU A 120 17.98 13.52 -22.02
N GLU A 121 17.89 12.19 -22.09
CA GLU A 121 18.09 11.42 -23.32
C GLU A 121 16.86 11.41 -24.27
N ASP A 122 15.70 11.92 -23.85
CA ASP A 122 14.48 11.97 -24.68
C ASP A 122 14.46 13.21 -25.60
N VAL A 123 15.17 13.10 -26.73
CA VAL A 123 15.25 14.16 -27.75
C VAL A 123 13.91 14.40 -28.45
N GLU A 124 13.10 13.37 -28.63
CA GLU A 124 11.80 13.45 -29.32
C GLU A 124 10.79 14.26 -28.51
N ALA A 125 10.64 13.97 -27.21
CA ALA A 125 9.75 14.75 -26.34
C ALA A 125 10.17 16.22 -26.29
N ALA A 126 11.48 16.49 -26.23
CA ALA A 126 12.00 17.84 -26.24
C ALA A 126 11.70 18.59 -27.55
N ASP A 127 11.82 17.92 -28.70
CA ASP A 127 11.50 18.51 -30.01
C ASP A 127 10.02 18.87 -30.11
N ILE A 128 9.13 17.98 -29.66
CA ILE A 128 7.68 18.23 -29.63
C ILE A 128 7.37 19.45 -28.78
N TRP A 129 7.89 19.53 -27.55
CA TRP A 129 7.63 20.67 -26.66
C TRP A 129 8.18 21.99 -27.20
N LEU A 130 9.43 22.02 -27.67
CA LEU A 130 10.10 23.26 -28.05
C LEU A 130 9.72 23.75 -29.45
N ASN A 131 9.47 22.85 -30.39
CA ASN A 131 9.25 23.21 -31.81
C ASN A 131 7.80 23.10 -32.26
N GLU A 132 7.05 22.11 -31.76
CA GLU A 132 5.63 21.94 -32.10
C GLU A 132 4.70 22.71 -31.17
N ILE A 133 4.77 22.46 -29.86
CA ILE A 133 3.98 23.17 -28.84
C ILE A 133 4.51 24.59 -28.63
N ARG A 134 5.83 24.77 -28.76
CA ARG A 134 6.54 26.04 -28.62
C ARG A 134 6.44 26.65 -27.22
N VAL A 135 6.64 25.81 -26.21
CA VAL A 135 6.85 26.32 -24.83
C VAL A 135 8.09 27.22 -24.79
N ASP A 136 8.09 28.22 -23.91
CA ASP A 136 9.28 29.07 -23.72
C ASP A 136 10.47 28.20 -23.31
N PRO A 137 11.60 28.20 -24.05
CA PRO A 137 12.79 27.44 -23.67
C PRO A 137 13.33 27.79 -22.27
N LYS A 138 12.95 28.93 -21.69
CA LYS A 138 13.28 29.32 -20.31
C LYS A 138 12.41 28.62 -19.25
N ARG A 139 11.35 27.93 -19.66
CA ARG A 139 10.40 27.17 -18.83
C ARG A 139 10.45 25.69 -19.16
N PHE A 140 11.64 25.23 -19.55
CA PHE A 140 11.89 23.88 -20.01
C PHE A 140 13.19 23.37 -19.38
N THR A 141 13.13 22.22 -18.72
CA THR A 141 14.31 21.58 -18.12
C THR A 141 14.50 20.16 -18.66
N ARG A 142 15.76 19.78 -18.91
CA ARG A 142 16.15 18.38 -19.10
C ARG A 142 16.63 17.81 -17.77
N ILE A 143 16.06 16.69 -17.35
CA ILE A 143 16.40 16.02 -16.09
C ILE A 143 17.03 14.66 -16.42
N GLY A 144 18.27 14.47 -15.96
CA GLY A 144 19.02 13.22 -16.11
C GLY A 144 18.80 12.28 -14.93
N ASP A 145 19.63 11.26 -14.85
CA ASP A 145 19.73 10.40 -13.66
C ASP A 145 20.25 11.19 -12.45
N LYS A 146 19.75 10.86 -11.26
CA LYS A 146 20.13 11.51 -10.00
C LYS A 146 21.64 11.38 -9.76
N PRO A 147 22.32 12.45 -9.31
CA PRO A 147 23.77 12.37 -9.04
C PRO A 147 24.12 11.27 -8.04
N GLY A 148 24.97 10.32 -8.45
CA GLY A 148 25.34 9.16 -7.63
C GLY A 148 24.27 8.06 -7.55
N GLY A 149 23.13 8.24 -8.22
CA GLY A 149 22.09 7.23 -8.39
C GLY A 149 22.44 6.18 -9.46
N LYS A 150 21.59 5.17 -9.58
CA LYS A 150 21.68 4.14 -10.62
C LYS A 150 21.18 4.69 -11.95
N ARG A 151 21.54 4.03 -13.05
CA ARG A 151 20.95 4.35 -14.36
C ARG A 151 19.43 4.20 -14.29
N TYR A 152 18.70 5.15 -14.87
CA TYR A 152 17.23 5.22 -14.83
C TYR A 152 16.65 5.47 -13.43
N GLU A 153 17.43 6.08 -12.55
CA GLU A 153 16.97 6.65 -11.30
C GLU A 153 16.85 8.16 -11.50
N SER A 154 15.71 8.60 -12.02
CA SER A 154 15.45 9.97 -12.43
C SER A 154 14.00 10.32 -12.13
N ASP A 155 13.72 11.60 -11.84
CA ASP A 155 12.33 12.07 -11.73
C ASP A 155 11.61 12.01 -13.09
N ASN A 156 12.36 12.12 -14.19
CA ASN A 156 11.85 11.94 -15.54
C ASN A 156 12.00 10.49 -16.09
N PHE A 157 12.21 9.50 -15.23
CA PHE A 157 12.09 8.08 -15.58
C PHE A 157 11.15 7.37 -14.60
N TRP A 158 9.90 7.21 -15.01
CA TRP A 158 8.87 6.65 -14.15
C TRP A 158 8.90 5.12 -14.17
N SER A 159 8.66 4.51 -13.00
CA SER A 159 8.54 3.05 -12.86
C SER A 159 7.53 2.69 -11.77
N MET A 160 6.64 1.73 -12.07
CA MET A 160 5.53 1.31 -11.21
C MET A 160 5.97 0.78 -9.85
N GLY A 161 7.04 -0.01 -9.85
CA GLY A 161 7.59 -0.71 -8.69
C GLY A 161 9.07 -1.00 -8.91
N ASP A 162 9.63 -1.94 -8.15
CA ASP A 162 10.97 -2.46 -8.41
C ASP A 162 11.00 -3.28 -9.72
N THR A 163 9.84 -3.83 -10.10
CA THR A 163 9.60 -4.52 -11.36
C THR A 163 8.34 -3.98 -12.06
N GLY A 164 8.17 -4.31 -13.34
CA GLY A 164 6.98 -3.95 -14.12
C GLY A 164 7.20 -2.84 -15.16
N PRO A 165 6.11 -2.38 -15.81
CA PRO A 165 6.16 -1.36 -16.84
C PRO A 165 6.80 -0.05 -16.37
N CYS A 166 7.68 0.51 -17.20
CA CYS A 166 8.40 1.75 -16.95
C CYS A 166 8.85 2.43 -18.26
N GLY A 167 9.34 3.67 -18.15
CA GLY A 167 9.87 4.42 -19.27
C GLY A 167 10.20 5.88 -18.95
N PRO A 168 10.83 6.60 -19.89
CA PRO A 168 11.03 8.03 -19.76
C PRO A 168 9.68 8.74 -19.71
N CYS A 169 9.64 9.87 -19.01
CA CYS A 169 8.45 10.69 -18.92
C CYS A 169 8.76 12.17 -19.10
N THR A 170 7.72 12.93 -19.41
CA THR A 170 7.72 14.39 -19.39
C THR A 170 6.69 14.86 -18.38
N GLU A 171 7.03 15.87 -17.60
CA GLU A 171 6.13 16.38 -16.56
C GLU A 171 5.83 17.86 -16.80
N ILE A 172 4.63 18.26 -16.41
CA ILE A 172 4.14 19.64 -16.49
C ILE A 172 3.96 20.14 -15.06
N PHE A 173 4.57 21.28 -14.77
CA PHE A 173 4.53 21.98 -13.49
C PHE A 173 3.80 23.31 -13.63
N TYR A 174 3.20 23.77 -12.54
CA TYR A 174 2.56 25.08 -12.43
C TYR A 174 3.33 26.00 -11.46
N ASP A 175 3.63 27.24 -11.88
CA ASP A 175 4.27 28.27 -11.06
C ASP A 175 3.24 29.07 -10.24
N HIS A 176 3.09 28.73 -8.96
CA HIS A 176 2.16 29.42 -8.06
C HIS A 176 2.51 30.89 -7.82
N GLY A 177 3.75 31.32 -8.08
CA GLY A 177 4.17 32.72 -7.98
C GLY A 177 5.40 32.93 -7.10
N PRO A 178 6.11 34.06 -7.28
CA PRO A 178 7.36 34.36 -6.56
C PRO A 178 7.21 34.56 -5.05
N GLU A 179 5.99 34.76 -4.55
CA GLU A 179 5.65 34.83 -3.13
C GLU A 179 5.76 33.47 -2.41
N VAL A 180 5.70 32.37 -3.16
CA VAL A 180 5.88 31.02 -2.64
C VAL A 180 7.38 30.63 -2.73
N PRO A 181 7.99 30.13 -1.66
CA PRO A 181 9.36 29.60 -1.71
C PRO A 181 9.49 28.38 -2.62
N GLY A 182 10.55 28.35 -3.43
CA GLY A 182 10.90 27.23 -4.31
C GLY A 182 11.48 27.69 -5.64
N GLY A 183 12.29 26.82 -6.24
CA GLY A 183 12.88 26.99 -7.56
C GLY A 183 12.22 26.07 -8.58
N PRO A 184 12.42 26.32 -9.90
CA PRO A 184 11.91 25.44 -10.93
C PRO A 184 12.57 24.05 -10.87
N PRO A 185 11.96 23.02 -11.48
CA PRO A 185 12.55 21.68 -11.49
C PRO A 185 13.92 21.66 -12.17
N GLY A 186 14.84 20.90 -11.60
CA GLY A 186 16.28 20.83 -11.92
C GLY A 186 17.15 21.83 -11.16
N THR A 187 16.61 22.51 -10.14
CA THR A 187 17.37 23.46 -9.30
C THR A 187 17.48 22.95 -7.86
N PRO A 188 18.48 23.42 -7.07
CA PRO A 188 18.60 23.04 -5.67
C PRO A 188 17.36 23.35 -4.80
N GLU A 189 16.51 24.29 -5.26
CA GLU A 189 15.29 24.70 -4.57
C GLU A 189 14.01 24.01 -5.11
N GLU A 190 14.13 22.98 -5.96
CA GLU A 190 13.01 22.30 -6.63
C GLU A 190 12.01 21.63 -5.68
N ASP A 191 12.43 21.24 -4.48
CA ASP A 191 11.57 20.59 -3.48
C ASP A 191 10.56 21.55 -2.82
N GLY A 192 10.70 22.85 -3.07
CA GLY A 192 9.78 23.89 -2.59
C GLY A 192 8.37 23.76 -3.17
N ASP A 193 7.41 24.46 -2.58
CA ASP A 193 6.00 24.37 -3.01
C ASP A 193 5.64 25.36 -4.13
N ARG A 194 6.59 26.12 -4.70
CA ARG A 194 6.30 27.10 -5.76
C ARG A 194 5.93 26.46 -7.09
N TYR A 195 6.76 25.52 -7.55
CA TYR A 195 6.57 24.83 -8.83
C TYR A 195 6.00 23.44 -8.54
N ILE A 196 4.69 23.31 -8.67
CA ILE A 196 3.99 22.07 -8.36
C ILE A 196 3.83 21.24 -9.62
N GLU A 197 4.35 20.02 -9.62
CA GLU A 197 4.08 19.02 -10.66
C GLU A 197 2.56 18.74 -10.71
N ILE A 198 1.90 19.08 -11.81
CA ILE A 198 0.47 18.87 -11.99
C ILE A 198 0.17 17.63 -12.82
N TRP A 199 1.01 17.28 -13.81
CA TRP A 199 0.74 16.18 -14.73
C TRP A 199 2.02 15.51 -15.23
N ASN A 200 2.13 14.21 -15.01
CA ASN A 200 3.19 13.36 -15.56
C ASN A 200 2.68 12.56 -16.77
N LEU A 201 3.42 12.57 -17.87
CA LEU A 201 3.17 11.81 -19.10
C LEU A 201 4.31 10.80 -19.30
N VAL A 202 4.02 9.55 -18.97
CA VAL A 202 4.95 8.42 -19.05
C VAL A 202 4.86 7.72 -20.39
N PHE A 203 6.00 7.62 -21.07
CA PHE A 203 6.13 6.91 -22.34
C PHE A 203 6.62 5.49 -22.07
N MET A 204 5.68 4.60 -21.75
CA MET A 204 5.92 3.20 -21.41
C MET A 204 6.66 2.49 -22.55
N GLN A 205 7.88 2.06 -22.26
CA GLN A 205 8.79 1.44 -23.24
C GLN A 205 9.39 0.14 -22.77
N TYR A 206 9.48 -0.08 -21.45
CA TYR A 206 10.18 -1.23 -20.88
C TYR A 206 9.36 -1.93 -19.80
N ASP A 207 9.62 -3.22 -19.61
CA ASP A 207 9.31 -3.99 -18.42
C ASP A 207 10.61 -4.21 -17.65
N ARG A 208 10.66 -3.75 -16.39
CA ARG A 208 11.83 -3.95 -15.52
C ARG A 208 11.71 -5.28 -14.80
N ASP A 209 12.71 -6.13 -14.90
CA ASP A 209 12.75 -7.39 -14.16
C ASP A 209 13.38 -7.26 -12.76
N ALA A 210 13.40 -8.35 -12.00
CA ALA A 210 13.94 -8.38 -10.64
C ALA A 210 15.46 -8.17 -10.56
N ALA A 211 16.20 -8.37 -11.67
CA ALA A 211 17.61 -8.03 -11.76
C ALA A 211 17.83 -6.55 -12.10
N GLY A 212 16.76 -5.81 -12.41
CA GLY A 212 16.80 -4.42 -12.85
C GLY A 212 17.08 -4.26 -14.34
N GLU A 213 17.04 -5.34 -15.13
CA GLU A 213 17.19 -5.28 -16.59
C GLU A 213 15.90 -4.79 -17.24
N LEU A 214 16.04 -4.00 -18.31
CA LEU A 214 14.92 -3.41 -19.03
C LEU A 214 14.62 -4.19 -20.31
N HIS A 215 13.47 -4.85 -20.36
CA HIS A 215 12.98 -5.59 -21.53
C HIS A 215 12.00 -4.72 -22.31
N PRO A 216 12.16 -4.53 -23.64
CA PRO A 216 11.21 -3.72 -24.41
C PRO A 216 9.78 -4.26 -24.34
N LEU A 217 8.81 -3.36 -24.10
CA LEU A 217 7.39 -3.71 -24.16
C LEU A 217 6.98 -4.06 -25.60
N PRO A 218 5.97 -4.93 -25.80
CA PRO A 218 5.53 -5.33 -27.14
C PRO A 218 5.06 -4.15 -28.00
N ARG A 219 4.52 -3.11 -27.38
CA ARG A 219 4.05 -1.88 -28.03
C ARG A 219 4.36 -0.67 -27.15
N PRO A 220 5.10 0.34 -27.64
CA PRO A 220 5.21 1.62 -26.96
C PRO A 220 3.83 2.18 -26.67
N SER A 221 3.64 2.63 -25.43
CA SER A 221 2.32 2.95 -24.87
C SER A 221 2.40 4.22 -24.02
N VAL A 222 1.27 4.86 -23.74
CA VAL A 222 1.22 6.07 -22.92
C VAL A 222 0.45 5.78 -21.65
N ASP A 223 1.02 6.20 -20.54
CA ASP A 223 0.38 6.34 -19.24
C ASP A 223 0.51 7.80 -18.82
N THR A 224 -0.54 8.39 -18.24
CA THR A 224 -0.45 9.73 -17.69
C THR A 224 -1.11 9.77 -16.32
N GLY A 225 -0.59 10.60 -15.42
CA GLY A 225 -1.19 10.84 -14.12
C GLY A 225 -1.15 12.32 -13.75
N MET A 226 -2.33 12.90 -13.53
CA MET A 226 -2.49 14.26 -13.00
C MET A 226 -3.19 14.20 -11.66
N GLY A 227 -2.65 14.88 -10.65
CA GLY A 227 -3.26 14.93 -9.32
C GLY A 227 -4.49 15.84 -9.33
N LEU A 228 -5.67 15.31 -9.00
CA LEU A 228 -6.93 16.08 -8.99
C LEU A 228 -6.84 17.26 -8.06
N GLU A 229 -6.34 17.05 -6.85
CA GLU A 229 -6.25 18.07 -5.82
C GLU A 229 -5.28 19.19 -6.21
N ARG A 230 -4.17 18.83 -6.88
CA ARG A 230 -3.20 19.81 -7.38
C ARG A 230 -3.81 20.66 -8.51
N LEU A 231 -4.50 20.01 -9.45
CA LEU A 231 -5.21 20.74 -10.51
C LEU A 231 -6.33 21.62 -9.94
N ALA A 232 -7.08 21.12 -8.96
CA ALA A 232 -8.14 21.87 -8.29
C ALA A 232 -7.58 23.11 -7.59
N ALA A 233 -6.42 23.01 -6.92
CA ALA A 233 -5.76 24.17 -6.33
C ALA A 233 -5.44 25.25 -7.37
N VAL A 234 -4.87 24.85 -8.52
CA VAL A 234 -4.61 25.76 -9.66
C VAL A 234 -5.90 26.42 -10.13
N MET A 235 -6.96 25.65 -10.37
CA MET A 235 -8.22 26.15 -10.92
C MET A 235 -9.01 27.02 -9.94
N GLN A 236 -8.86 26.80 -8.64
CA GLN A 236 -9.48 27.60 -7.58
C GLN A 236 -8.61 28.82 -7.20
N GLY A 237 -7.42 28.96 -7.78
CA GLY A 237 -6.51 30.08 -7.52
C GLY A 237 -5.88 30.05 -6.12
N VAL A 238 -5.76 28.86 -5.52
CA VAL A 238 -5.13 28.65 -4.21
C VAL A 238 -3.79 27.93 -4.37
N HIS A 239 -2.95 27.99 -3.34
CA HIS A 239 -1.60 27.42 -3.39
C HIS A 239 -1.58 25.98 -2.90
N SER A 240 -2.27 25.71 -1.80
CA SER A 240 -2.26 24.43 -1.14
C SER A 240 -3.45 23.57 -1.54
N ASN A 241 -3.21 22.27 -1.69
CA ASN A 241 -4.29 21.31 -1.88
C ASN A 241 -5.29 21.34 -0.71
N TYR A 242 -4.84 21.72 0.50
CA TYR A 242 -5.70 21.83 1.68
C TYR A 242 -6.62 23.06 1.67
N GLU A 243 -6.46 23.97 0.69
CA GLU A 243 -7.29 25.15 0.50
C GLU A 243 -8.39 24.96 -0.56
N ILE A 244 -8.42 23.80 -1.24
CA ILE A 244 -9.51 23.49 -2.17
C ILE A 244 -10.81 23.24 -1.40
N ASP A 245 -11.94 23.54 -2.03
CA ASP A 245 -13.30 23.28 -1.54
C ASP A 245 -13.47 21.98 -0.74
N LEU A 246 -13.09 20.83 -1.32
CA LEU A 246 -13.18 19.52 -0.66
C LEU A 246 -12.45 19.50 0.69
N PHE A 247 -11.19 19.98 0.73
CA PHE A 247 -10.42 19.96 1.97
C PHE A 247 -10.87 21.03 2.95
N VAL A 248 -11.31 22.20 2.48
CA VAL A 248 -11.85 23.25 3.34
C VAL A 248 -13.07 22.73 4.11
N HIS A 249 -13.98 22.00 3.45
CA HIS A 249 -15.13 21.40 4.12
C HIS A 249 -14.73 20.29 5.11
N LEU A 250 -13.79 19.40 4.74
CA LEU A 250 -13.31 18.35 5.62
C LEU A 250 -12.54 18.88 6.84
N ILE A 251 -11.70 19.89 6.65
CA ILE A 251 -10.94 20.56 7.72
C ILE A 251 -11.90 21.28 8.66
N GLU A 252 -12.94 21.95 8.15
CA GLU A 252 -13.95 22.59 8.99
C GLU A 252 -14.77 21.55 9.78
N ALA A 253 -15.10 20.40 9.17
CA ALA A 253 -15.73 19.29 9.89
C ALA A 253 -14.82 18.73 11.01
N ALA A 254 -13.53 18.54 10.72
CA ALA A 254 -12.54 18.12 11.71
C ALA A 254 -12.39 19.14 12.83
N ALA A 255 -12.35 20.44 12.51
CA ALA A 255 -12.27 21.53 13.48
C ALA A 255 -13.48 21.52 14.42
N LYS A 256 -14.69 21.35 13.89
CA LYS A 256 -15.93 21.25 14.69
C LYS A 256 -15.94 20.03 15.60
N ILE A 257 -15.52 18.88 15.10
CA ILE A 257 -15.51 17.62 15.85
C ILE A 257 -14.45 17.66 16.97
N THR A 258 -13.26 18.20 16.68
CA THR A 258 -12.14 18.27 17.62
C THR A 258 -12.21 19.46 18.57
N GLY A 259 -13.01 20.49 18.26
CA GLY A 259 -13.05 21.74 19.00
C GLY A 259 -11.85 22.66 18.74
N CYS A 260 -11.03 22.38 17.71
CA CYS A 260 -9.87 23.20 17.37
C CYS A 260 -10.32 24.54 16.74
N PRO A 261 -9.93 25.71 17.30
CA PRO A 261 -10.28 27.02 16.73
C PRO A 261 -9.41 27.40 15.53
N ASP A 262 -8.16 26.93 15.50
CA ASP A 262 -7.17 27.24 14.47
C ASP A 262 -7.32 26.32 13.26
N ARG A 263 -7.84 26.84 12.15
CA ARG A 263 -8.09 26.08 10.90
C ARG A 263 -6.79 25.75 10.15
N ASP A 264 -5.73 26.49 10.41
CA ASP A 264 -4.43 26.29 9.77
C ASP A 264 -3.59 25.21 10.46
N ASN A 265 -4.09 24.68 11.60
CA ASN A 265 -3.40 23.67 12.37
C ASN A 265 -3.14 22.41 11.55
N ASN A 266 -1.87 22.00 11.45
CA ASN A 266 -1.47 20.84 10.66
C ASN A 266 -2.14 19.54 11.10
N SER A 267 -2.54 19.39 12.37
CA SER A 267 -3.29 18.22 12.83
C SER A 267 -4.64 18.08 12.13
N LEU A 268 -5.31 19.19 11.80
CA LEU A 268 -6.59 19.14 11.06
C LEU A 268 -6.37 18.66 9.62
N LYS A 269 -5.28 19.11 8.97
CA LYS A 269 -4.88 18.67 7.62
C LYS A 269 -4.59 17.16 7.60
N VAL A 270 -3.84 16.67 8.58
CA VAL A 270 -3.54 15.23 8.72
C VAL A 270 -4.81 14.42 8.95
N ILE A 271 -5.68 14.85 9.85
CA ILE A 271 -6.97 14.16 10.12
C ILE A 271 -7.86 14.13 8.87
N ALA A 272 -7.95 15.25 8.15
CA ALA A 272 -8.73 15.36 6.92
C ALA A 272 -8.19 14.48 5.79
N ASP A 273 -6.87 14.36 5.64
CA ASP A 273 -6.26 13.42 4.69
C ASP A 273 -6.52 11.95 5.09
N HIS A 274 -6.24 11.62 6.35
CA HIS A 274 -6.28 10.25 6.83
C HIS A 274 -7.69 9.66 6.85
N ILE A 275 -8.76 10.46 7.07
CA ILE A 275 -10.12 9.92 6.94
C ILE A 275 -10.40 9.44 5.52
N ARG A 276 -9.86 10.09 4.48
CA ARG A 276 -10.05 9.66 3.09
C ARG A 276 -9.41 8.30 2.85
N SER A 277 -8.13 8.13 3.20
CA SER A 277 -7.44 6.84 3.03
C SER A 277 -8.07 5.74 3.87
N CYS A 278 -8.32 5.99 5.16
CA CYS A 278 -8.91 4.98 6.03
C CYS A 278 -10.31 4.55 5.58
N ALA A 279 -11.17 5.48 5.21
CA ALA A 279 -12.53 5.16 4.78
C ALA A 279 -12.53 4.33 3.48
N PHE A 280 -11.80 4.77 2.45
CA PHE A 280 -11.76 4.04 1.18
C PHE A 280 -11.04 2.70 1.27
N LEU A 281 -10.03 2.55 2.13
CA LEU A 281 -9.42 1.24 2.40
C LEU A 281 -10.43 0.26 3.00
N VAL A 282 -11.28 0.72 3.94
CA VAL A 282 -12.34 -0.12 4.52
C VAL A 282 -13.44 -0.43 3.49
N VAL A 283 -13.82 0.55 2.66
CA VAL A 283 -14.75 0.33 1.53
C VAL A 283 -14.24 -0.78 0.61
N ASP A 284 -12.94 -0.81 0.33
CA ASP A 284 -12.29 -1.81 -0.53
C ASP A 284 -11.85 -3.08 0.23
N GLY A 285 -12.39 -3.31 1.44
CA GLY A 285 -12.30 -4.57 2.16
C GLY A 285 -11.10 -4.74 3.10
N VAL A 286 -10.31 -3.69 3.34
CA VAL A 286 -9.19 -3.75 4.28
C VAL A 286 -9.70 -3.54 5.71
N LEU A 287 -9.37 -4.45 6.61
CA LEU A 287 -9.66 -4.33 8.05
C LEU A 287 -8.37 -4.11 8.85
N PRO A 288 -8.39 -3.32 9.95
CA PRO A 288 -7.22 -3.11 10.78
C PRO A 288 -6.66 -4.43 11.34
N SER A 289 -5.37 -4.68 11.15
CA SER A 289 -4.67 -5.88 11.64
C SER A 289 -3.22 -5.55 12.05
N ASN A 290 -2.45 -6.55 12.48
CA ASN A 290 -1.02 -6.38 12.81
C ASN A 290 -0.09 -6.66 11.63
N GLU A 291 -0.62 -7.07 10.46
CA GLU A 291 0.19 -7.47 9.32
C GLU A 291 -0.35 -6.96 7.98
N GLY A 292 0.52 -6.91 6.96
CA GLY A 292 0.16 -6.57 5.59
C GLY A 292 -0.60 -5.25 5.44
N ARG A 293 -1.65 -5.27 4.63
CA ARG A 293 -2.49 -4.08 4.33
C ARG A 293 -3.24 -3.59 5.57
N GLY A 294 -3.72 -4.51 6.40
CA GLY A 294 -4.45 -4.17 7.63
C GLY A 294 -3.57 -3.47 8.65
N TYR A 295 -2.27 -3.78 8.70
CA TYR A 295 -1.32 -3.02 9.50
C TYR A 295 -1.19 -1.57 9.02
N VAL A 296 -1.06 -1.33 7.70
CA VAL A 296 -0.97 0.05 7.20
C VAL A 296 -2.24 0.84 7.51
N LEU A 297 -3.42 0.26 7.32
CA LEU A 297 -4.68 0.89 7.74
C LEU A 297 -4.67 1.24 9.23
N ARG A 298 -4.29 0.29 10.09
CA ARG A 298 -4.15 0.51 11.54
C ARG A 298 -3.22 1.68 11.85
N ARG A 299 -2.07 1.78 11.18
CA ARG A 299 -1.10 2.88 11.40
C ARG A 299 -1.68 4.24 11.08
N ILE A 300 -2.34 4.38 9.93
CA ILE A 300 -2.97 5.64 9.51
C ILE A 300 -4.08 6.04 10.49
N ILE A 301 -4.94 5.10 10.90
CA ILE A 301 -5.99 5.35 11.91
C ILE A 301 -5.37 5.86 13.21
N ARG A 302 -4.38 5.15 13.76
CA ARG A 302 -3.72 5.52 15.03
C ARG A 302 -3.01 6.86 14.97
N ARG A 303 -2.40 7.21 13.83
CA ARG A 303 -1.80 8.52 13.61
C ARG A 303 -2.86 9.63 13.61
N ALA A 304 -3.99 9.44 12.92
CA ALA A 304 -5.10 10.40 12.95
C ALA A 304 -5.64 10.62 14.37
N ILE A 305 -5.84 9.53 15.12
CA ILE A 305 -6.29 9.60 16.52
C ILE A 305 -5.29 10.36 17.39
N ARG A 306 -3.98 10.13 17.22
CA ARG A 306 -2.94 10.87 17.94
C ARG A 306 -3.02 12.36 17.65
N HIS A 307 -3.26 12.76 16.41
CA HIS A 307 -3.48 14.18 16.07
C HIS A 307 -4.72 14.75 16.74
N GLY A 308 -5.82 13.98 16.86
CA GLY A 308 -6.97 14.36 17.67
C GLY A 308 -6.63 14.53 19.15
N HIS A 309 -5.85 13.60 19.71
CA HIS A 309 -5.36 13.68 21.08
C HIS A 309 -4.50 14.93 21.33
N LYS A 310 -3.63 15.29 20.38
CA LYS A 310 -2.84 16.53 20.38
C LYS A 310 -3.72 17.78 20.36
N LEU A 311 -4.88 17.72 19.71
CA LEU A 311 -5.90 18.78 19.71
C LEU A 311 -6.77 18.81 20.98
N GLY A 312 -6.55 17.89 21.94
CA GLY A 312 -7.27 17.84 23.21
C GLY A 312 -8.47 16.89 23.22
N VAL A 313 -8.71 16.14 22.15
CA VAL A 313 -9.81 15.17 22.09
C VAL A 313 -9.45 13.92 22.88
N ARG A 314 -10.39 13.39 23.67
CA ARG A 314 -10.24 12.16 24.46
C ARG A 314 -11.29 11.10 24.14
N GLU A 315 -12.46 11.54 23.67
CA GLU A 315 -13.55 10.66 23.24
C GLU A 315 -13.39 10.25 21.76
N PRO A 316 -13.89 9.08 21.35
CA PRO A 316 -13.86 8.66 19.95
C PRO A 316 -14.50 9.69 19.01
N PHE A 317 -13.76 10.10 17.99
CA PHE A 317 -14.15 11.19 17.09
C PHE A 317 -13.94 10.86 15.61
N PHE A 318 -12.96 10.00 15.28
CA PHE A 318 -12.49 9.86 13.91
C PHE A 318 -13.57 9.30 12.98
N TYR A 319 -14.35 8.33 13.46
CA TYR A 319 -15.47 7.76 12.71
C TYR A 319 -16.56 8.81 12.34
N ARG A 320 -16.66 9.92 13.08
CA ARG A 320 -17.66 10.97 12.81
C ARG A 320 -17.34 11.78 11.55
N LEU A 321 -16.12 11.66 11.03
CA LEU A 321 -15.72 12.29 9.77
C LEU A 321 -16.15 11.51 8.52
N VAL A 322 -16.67 10.29 8.66
CA VAL A 322 -17.15 9.49 7.52
C VAL A 322 -18.35 10.17 6.84
N GLN A 323 -19.27 10.76 7.61
CA GLN A 323 -20.41 11.50 7.02
C GLN A 323 -19.95 12.73 6.21
N PRO A 324 -19.14 13.67 6.76
CA PRO A 324 -18.57 14.76 5.96
C PRO A 324 -17.84 14.27 4.70
N LEU A 325 -17.09 13.17 4.79
CA LEU A 325 -16.44 12.59 3.62
C LEU A 325 -17.43 12.06 2.58
N ALA A 326 -18.52 11.42 3.02
CA ALA A 326 -19.58 10.97 2.14
C ALA A 326 -20.33 12.14 1.48
N ASP A 327 -20.46 13.26 2.17
CA ASP A 327 -21.06 14.48 1.61
C ASP A 327 -20.19 15.07 0.47
N GLU A 328 -18.87 15.08 0.63
CA GLU A 328 -17.94 15.60 -0.38
C GLU A 328 -17.69 14.63 -1.55
N MET A 329 -17.62 13.32 -1.28
CA MET A 329 -17.12 12.33 -2.26
C MET A 329 -18.17 11.29 -2.68
N GLY A 330 -19.33 11.23 -2.03
CA GLY A 330 -20.30 10.15 -2.19
C GLY A 330 -21.00 10.13 -3.55
N GLU A 331 -21.09 11.26 -4.25
CA GLU A 331 -21.63 11.31 -5.62
C GLU A 331 -20.67 10.64 -6.61
N ALA A 332 -19.37 10.93 -6.52
CA ALA A 332 -18.35 10.33 -7.34
C ALA A 332 -18.10 8.84 -6.98
N TYR A 333 -18.26 8.49 -5.70
CA TYR A 333 -18.03 7.15 -5.16
C TYR A 333 -19.22 6.63 -4.35
N PRO A 334 -20.30 6.17 -5.00
CA PRO A 334 -21.53 5.70 -4.33
C PRO A 334 -21.33 4.51 -3.38
N GLU A 335 -20.23 3.78 -3.51
CA GLU A 335 -19.81 2.72 -2.60
C GLU A 335 -19.50 3.23 -1.18
N LEU A 336 -19.03 4.47 -1.03
CA LEU A 336 -18.73 5.07 0.28
C LEU A 336 -20.01 5.24 1.14
N PRO A 337 -21.06 5.96 0.69
CA PRO A 337 -22.30 6.07 1.47
C PRO A 337 -23.00 4.72 1.66
N ARG A 338 -22.87 3.76 0.72
CA ARG A 338 -23.39 2.40 0.90
C ARG A 338 -22.68 1.65 2.03
N ALA A 339 -21.38 1.85 2.19
CA ALA A 339 -20.56 1.19 3.20
C ALA A 339 -20.40 2.01 4.50
N GLN A 340 -20.99 3.21 4.58
CA GLN A 340 -20.77 4.17 5.67
C GLN A 340 -20.90 3.55 7.06
N ALA A 341 -21.98 2.82 7.34
CA ALA A 341 -22.19 2.21 8.66
C ALA A 341 -21.12 1.14 9.02
N MET A 342 -20.54 0.47 8.02
CA MET A 342 -19.42 -0.46 8.22
C MET A 342 -18.14 0.32 8.51
N VAL A 343 -17.85 1.34 7.70
CA VAL A 343 -16.66 2.21 7.87
C VAL A 343 -16.67 2.85 9.25
N GLU A 344 -17.78 3.47 9.65
CA GLU A 344 -17.93 4.10 10.96
C GLU A 344 -17.66 3.11 12.11
N ARG A 345 -18.19 1.89 12.01
CA ARG A 345 -18.00 0.85 13.02
C ARG A 345 -16.54 0.42 13.13
N VAL A 346 -15.87 0.17 12.00
CA VAL A 346 -14.48 -0.27 11.96
C VAL A 346 -13.56 0.80 12.55
N LEU A 347 -13.73 2.06 12.12
CA LEU A 347 -12.92 3.17 12.62
C LEU A 347 -13.13 3.40 14.12
N LYS A 348 -14.39 3.37 14.57
CA LYS A 348 -14.73 3.54 15.99
C LYS A 348 -14.11 2.43 16.84
N GLN A 349 -14.18 1.18 16.41
CA GLN A 349 -13.64 0.05 17.16
C GLN A 349 -12.10 0.13 17.29
N GLU A 350 -11.39 0.47 16.22
CA GLU A 350 -9.94 0.63 16.29
C GLU A 350 -9.54 1.85 17.13
N GLU A 351 -10.35 2.92 17.11
CA GLU A 351 -10.14 4.11 17.95
C GLU A 351 -10.33 3.83 19.44
N GLU A 352 -11.43 3.15 19.82
CA GLU A 352 -11.68 2.73 21.20
C GLU A 352 -10.57 1.83 21.72
N ARG A 353 -10.14 0.84 20.91
CA ARG A 353 -9.05 -0.07 21.28
C ARG A 353 -7.71 0.66 21.45
N PHE A 354 -7.40 1.64 20.61
CA PHE A 354 -6.14 2.37 20.72
C PHE A 354 -6.16 3.38 21.88
N ALA A 355 -7.31 3.98 22.18
CA ALA A 355 -7.45 4.92 23.29
C ALA A 355 -7.06 4.29 24.64
N GLU A 356 -7.31 2.98 24.84
CA GLU A 356 -6.92 2.23 26.04
C GLU A 356 -5.40 2.28 26.31
N THR A 357 -4.57 2.32 25.26
CA THR A 357 -3.11 2.28 25.38
C THR A 357 -2.43 3.61 25.02
N LEU A 358 -3.11 4.51 24.31
CA LEU A 358 -2.55 5.78 23.84
C LEU A 358 -2.04 6.65 25.00
N GLU A 359 -2.86 6.86 26.04
CA GLU A 359 -2.48 7.77 27.13
C GLU A 359 -1.25 7.26 27.91
N GLN A 360 -1.22 5.95 28.20
CA GLN A 360 -0.08 5.31 28.86
C GLN A 360 1.17 5.32 27.99
N GLY A 361 1.04 5.01 26.70
CA GLY A 361 2.15 5.06 25.75
C GLY A 361 2.72 6.47 25.60
N MET A 362 1.85 7.49 25.58
CA MET A 362 2.29 8.90 25.57
C MET A 362 3.07 9.25 26.83
N GLN A 363 2.59 8.90 28.02
CA GLN A 363 3.31 9.16 29.27
C GLN A 363 4.71 8.52 29.29
N ILE A 364 4.83 7.31 28.75
CA ILE A 364 6.11 6.60 28.66
C ILE A 364 7.06 7.29 27.68
N LEU A 365 6.53 7.74 26.54
CA LEU A 365 7.31 8.49 25.56
C LEU A 365 7.77 9.83 26.12
N GLU A 366 6.89 10.56 26.83
CA GLU A 366 7.24 11.82 27.51
C GLU A 366 8.36 11.62 28.53
N GLN A 367 8.25 10.59 29.37
CA GLN A 367 9.27 10.29 30.37
C GLN A 367 10.61 9.92 29.70
N ALA A 368 10.58 9.09 28.66
CA ALA A 368 11.79 8.73 27.92
C ALA A 368 12.45 9.93 27.22
N ILE A 369 11.65 10.89 26.75
CA ILE A 369 12.17 12.15 26.18
C ILE A 369 12.75 13.05 27.27
N ALA A 370 12.12 13.11 28.44
CA ALA A 370 12.61 13.92 29.57
C ALA A 370 13.95 13.41 30.12
N ASP A 371 14.14 12.09 30.12
CA ASP A 371 15.37 11.42 30.59
C ASP A 371 16.43 11.30 29.48
N LEU A 372 16.17 11.84 28.28
CA LEU A 372 17.03 11.64 27.12
C LEU A 372 18.32 12.44 27.20
N GLU A 373 19.46 11.75 27.11
CA GLU A 373 20.76 12.36 26.87
C GLU A 373 21.06 12.36 25.35
N GLY A 374 20.81 13.50 24.68
CA GLY A 374 21.06 13.66 23.25
C GLY A 374 19.79 13.92 22.43
N ASP A 375 19.82 13.60 21.14
CA ASP A 375 18.73 13.88 20.19
C ASP A 375 18.00 12.61 19.69
N THR A 376 18.35 11.42 20.18
CA THR A 376 17.91 10.14 19.58
C THR A 376 17.28 9.22 20.61
N ILE A 377 15.97 8.98 20.51
CA ILE A 377 15.20 8.09 21.40
C ILE A 377 15.69 6.63 21.22
N PRO A 378 16.03 5.92 22.32
CA PRO A 378 16.57 4.56 22.25
C PRO A 378 15.61 3.56 21.61
N GLY A 379 16.16 2.65 20.80
CA GLY A 379 15.38 1.65 20.07
C GLY A 379 14.58 0.70 20.97
N GLU A 380 15.08 0.41 22.19
CA GLU A 380 14.37 -0.34 23.22
C GLU A 380 13.07 0.36 23.66
N THR A 381 13.12 1.68 23.80
CA THR A 381 11.93 2.47 24.15
C THR A 381 10.93 2.45 23.01
N VAL A 382 11.38 2.64 21.77
CA VAL A 382 10.54 2.58 20.56
C VAL A 382 9.90 1.20 20.43
N PHE A 383 10.67 0.13 20.66
CA PHE A 383 10.20 -1.25 20.64
C PHE A 383 9.16 -1.50 21.74
N ARG A 384 9.38 -1.03 22.97
CA ARG A 384 8.40 -1.15 24.06
C ARG A 384 7.09 -0.43 23.72
N LEU A 385 7.16 0.77 23.15
CA LEU A 385 5.98 1.51 22.69
C LEU A 385 5.22 0.73 21.61
N TYR A 386 5.94 0.13 20.68
CA TYR A 386 5.38 -0.72 19.63
C TYR A 386 4.72 -2.00 20.17
N ASP A 387 5.47 -2.81 20.91
CA ASP A 387 5.09 -4.15 21.33
C ASP A 387 4.00 -4.12 22.42
N THR A 388 4.18 -3.26 23.43
CA THR A 388 3.30 -3.24 24.61
C THR A 388 2.11 -2.30 24.45
N TYR A 389 2.34 -1.13 23.85
CA TYR A 389 1.32 -0.05 23.78
C TYR A 389 0.73 0.09 22.38
N GLY A 390 1.21 -0.69 21.41
CA GLY A 390 0.72 -0.70 20.04
C GLY A 390 1.00 0.61 19.28
N PHE A 391 2.04 1.35 19.65
CA PHE A 391 2.44 2.56 18.91
C PHE A 391 3.19 2.14 17.66
N PRO A 392 2.67 2.42 16.45
CA PRO A 392 3.47 2.24 15.25
C PRO A 392 4.79 3.01 15.35
N VAL A 393 5.85 2.45 14.79
CA VAL A 393 7.18 3.08 14.79
C VAL A 393 7.15 4.48 14.16
N ASP A 394 6.38 4.66 13.09
CA ASP A 394 6.16 5.95 12.43
C ASP A 394 5.39 6.95 13.30
N LEU A 395 4.45 6.50 14.14
CA LEU A 395 3.77 7.37 15.10
C LEU A 395 4.78 7.93 16.11
N THR A 396 5.68 7.08 16.61
CA THR A 396 6.76 7.50 17.52
C THR A 396 7.75 8.42 16.82
N ALA A 397 8.12 8.11 15.56
CA ALA A 397 8.99 8.93 14.74
C ALA A 397 8.41 10.33 14.49
N ASP A 398 7.11 10.43 14.23
CA ASP A 398 6.42 11.69 13.97
C ASP A 398 6.37 12.55 15.24
N ILE A 399 6.17 11.95 16.43
CA ILE A 399 6.24 12.70 17.71
C ILE A 399 7.68 13.18 17.97
N ALA A 400 8.68 12.35 17.69
CA ALA A 400 10.08 12.73 17.82
C ALA A 400 10.42 13.90 16.89
N ARG A 401 10.00 13.85 15.63
CA ARG A 401 10.24 14.90 14.62
C ARG A 401 9.67 16.25 15.04
N GLU A 402 8.45 16.28 15.57
CA GLU A 402 7.81 17.51 16.07
C GLU A 402 8.62 18.20 17.19
N ARG A 403 9.52 17.47 17.86
CA ARG A 403 10.39 17.97 18.93
C ARG A 403 11.84 18.14 18.51
N GLY A 404 12.15 17.95 17.23
CA GLY A 404 13.53 17.96 16.72
C GLY A 404 14.36 16.76 17.20
N LEU A 405 13.72 15.64 17.56
CA LEU A 405 14.35 14.40 17.98
C LEU A 405 14.32 13.35 16.85
N LYS A 406 15.19 12.36 16.96
CA LYS A 406 15.32 11.17 16.11
C LYS A 406 14.93 9.91 16.89
N ILE A 407 14.78 8.80 16.18
CA ILE A 407 14.59 7.48 16.78
C ILE A 407 15.72 6.54 16.34
N ASP A 408 16.19 5.68 17.24
CA ASP A 408 17.17 4.63 16.91
C ASP A 408 16.48 3.45 16.22
N MET A 409 16.34 3.54 14.90
CA MET A 409 15.76 2.49 14.07
C MET A 409 16.58 1.19 14.12
N ALA A 410 17.92 1.30 14.16
CA ALA A 410 18.78 0.13 14.24
C ALA A 410 18.57 -0.62 15.57
N GLY A 411 18.37 0.11 16.67
CA GLY A 411 18.01 -0.47 17.96
C GLY A 411 16.63 -1.10 17.96
N PHE A 412 15.63 -0.44 17.38
CA PHE A 412 14.30 -1.00 17.23
C PHE A 412 14.34 -2.33 16.45
N GLU A 413 15.08 -2.39 15.34
CA GLU A 413 15.25 -3.59 14.53
C GLU A 413 15.96 -4.71 15.29
N ARG A 414 16.97 -4.38 16.12
CA ARG A 414 17.63 -5.36 17.01
C ARG A 414 16.63 -5.97 17.99
N GLU A 415 15.77 -5.17 18.61
CA GLU A 415 14.76 -5.66 19.54
C GLU A 415 13.67 -6.49 18.85
N MET A 416 13.22 -6.08 17.66
CA MET A 416 12.31 -6.85 16.81
C MET A 416 12.91 -8.21 16.44
N ALA A 417 14.20 -8.25 16.07
CA ALA A 417 14.91 -9.50 15.79
C ALA A 417 15.02 -10.36 17.04
N ALA A 418 15.39 -9.78 18.19
CA ALA A 418 15.45 -10.49 19.46
C ALA A 418 14.08 -11.03 19.92
N GLN A 419 12.98 -10.32 19.65
CA GLN A 419 11.62 -10.81 19.88
C GLN A 419 11.29 -11.98 18.95
N ARG A 420 11.62 -11.88 17.66
CA ARG A 420 11.43 -12.99 16.70
C ARG A 420 12.22 -14.23 17.09
N GLU A 421 13.47 -14.06 17.51
CA GLU A 421 14.30 -15.17 17.99
C GLU A 421 13.78 -15.75 19.31
N ARG A 422 13.30 -14.93 20.24
CA ARG A 422 12.61 -15.40 21.45
C ARG A 422 11.32 -16.14 21.13
N ALA A 423 10.53 -15.64 20.18
CA ALA A 423 9.32 -16.31 19.71
C ALA A 423 9.68 -17.66 19.08
N ARG A 424 10.70 -17.71 18.22
CA ARG A 424 11.25 -18.96 17.63
C ARG A 424 11.80 -19.93 18.66
N ALA A 425 12.45 -19.45 19.72
CA ALA A 425 13.01 -20.28 20.78
C ALA A 425 11.94 -20.76 21.78
N ALA A 426 10.90 -19.95 22.03
CA ALA A 426 9.75 -20.31 22.86
C ALA A 426 8.78 -21.23 22.12
N SER A 427 8.64 -21.07 20.81
CA SER A 427 8.08 -22.05 19.90
C SER A 427 9.15 -23.11 19.61
N GLY A 428 9.45 -24.00 20.56
CA GLY A 428 10.40 -25.11 20.40
C GLY A 428 10.04 -26.15 19.32
N PHE A 429 9.43 -25.69 18.22
CA PHE A 429 8.72 -26.43 17.20
C PHE A 429 8.97 -25.92 15.78
N ALA A 430 9.72 -24.83 15.58
CA ALA A 430 10.25 -24.50 14.26
C ALA A 430 11.53 -25.31 14.01
N ALA A 431 11.37 -26.62 13.84
CA ALA A 431 12.38 -27.37 13.11
C ALA A 431 12.56 -26.69 11.75
N ASP A 432 13.80 -26.40 11.41
CA ASP A 432 14.22 -25.83 10.14
C ASP A 432 13.82 -26.78 9.00
N TYR A 433 12.59 -26.66 8.50
CA TYR A 433 12.14 -27.30 7.26
C TYR A 433 12.72 -26.59 6.02
N GLY A 434 13.86 -25.89 6.14
CA GLY A 434 14.60 -25.27 5.03
C GLY A 434 15.14 -26.26 4.00
N ARG A 435 14.96 -27.57 4.21
CA ARG A 435 15.05 -28.61 3.17
C ARG A 435 13.70 -29.29 3.00
N GLU A 436 12.85 -28.67 2.19
CA GLU A 436 11.57 -29.26 1.79
C GLU A 436 11.80 -30.45 0.84
N PRO A 437 11.32 -31.66 1.17
CA PRO A 437 11.40 -32.80 0.26
C PRO A 437 10.57 -32.58 -1.01
N ALA A 438 11.02 -33.13 -2.13
CA ALA A 438 10.21 -33.24 -3.34
C ALA A 438 9.11 -34.28 -3.07
N VAL A 439 7.93 -33.82 -2.66
CA VAL A 439 6.76 -34.68 -2.45
C VAL A 439 5.96 -34.74 -3.75
N GLU A 440 5.93 -35.91 -4.40
CA GLU A 440 5.12 -36.16 -5.60
C GLU A 440 3.77 -36.77 -5.20
N GLY A 441 2.67 -36.26 -5.73
CA GLY A 441 1.32 -36.81 -5.48
C GLY A 441 0.19 -35.80 -5.64
N GLU A 442 -1.02 -36.25 -5.30
CA GLU A 442 -2.22 -35.42 -5.22
C GLU A 442 -3.02 -35.86 -4.00
N THR A 443 -3.44 -34.90 -3.17
CA THR A 443 -4.33 -35.13 -2.03
C THR A 443 -5.72 -34.60 -2.39
N GLU A 444 -6.74 -35.45 -2.29
CA GLU A 444 -8.14 -35.06 -2.49
C GLU A 444 -8.62 -34.22 -1.29
N PHE A 445 -8.95 -32.95 -1.51
CA PHE A 445 -9.43 -32.08 -0.43
C PHE A 445 -10.93 -32.24 -0.23
N THR A 446 -11.34 -32.65 0.98
CA THR A 446 -12.74 -32.91 1.37
C THR A 446 -13.29 -31.92 2.41
N GLY A 447 -12.48 -30.92 2.81
CA GLY A 447 -12.81 -30.02 3.91
C GLY A 447 -13.97 -29.04 3.65
N TYR A 448 -14.46 -28.94 2.40
CA TYR A 448 -15.68 -28.17 2.08
C TYR A 448 -16.96 -28.84 2.57
N GLU A 449 -16.95 -30.17 2.71
CA GLU A 449 -18.16 -30.96 3.01
C GLU A 449 -18.17 -31.48 4.44
N ALA A 450 -17.00 -31.71 5.04
CA ALA A 450 -16.89 -32.28 6.38
C ALA A 450 -15.63 -31.82 7.13
N THR A 451 -15.73 -31.78 8.46
CA THR A 451 -14.59 -31.53 9.38
C THR A 451 -13.94 -32.82 9.90
N ALA A 452 -14.45 -33.98 9.45
CA ALA A 452 -13.94 -35.30 9.77
C ALA A 452 -14.00 -36.22 8.54
N GLY A 453 -13.08 -37.17 8.43
CA GLY A 453 -13.08 -38.15 7.34
C GLY A 453 -12.06 -39.27 7.54
N THR A 454 -12.17 -40.35 6.76
CA THR A 454 -11.17 -41.43 6.75
C THR A 454 -10.16 -41.20 5.63
N ALA A 455 -8.88 -41.48 5.89
CA ALA A 455 -7.79 -41.29 4.95
C ALA A 455 -6.72 -42.38 5.11
N THR A 456 -5.87 -42.52 4.11
CA THR A 456 -4.69 -43.39 4.12
C THR A 456 -3.43 -42.54 4.08
N ILE A 457 -2.45 -42.89 4.90
CA ILE A 457 -1.16 -42.20 4.91
C ILE A 457 -0.34 -42.63 3.70
N THR A 458 0.03 -41.68 2.85
CA THR A 458 0.80 -41.93 1.62
C THR A 458 2.27 -41.59 1.75
N GLY A 459 2.65 -40.79 2.76
CA GLY A 459 4.03 -40.44 3.03
C GLY A 459 4.24 -39.93 4.46
N LEU A 460 5.41 -40.26 5.01
CA LEU A 460 5.89 -39.76 6.30
C LEU A 460 7.31 -39.22 6.11
N TYR A 461 7.62 -38.12 6.80
CA TYR A 461 8.92 -37.48 6.72
C TYR A 461 9.38 -37.02 8.11
N ARG A 462 10.66 -37.24 8.41
CA ARG A 462 11.33 -36.74 9.61
C ARG A 462 12.56 -35.95 9.16
N ASP A 463 12.66 -34.70 9.61
CA ASP A 463 13.76 -33.79 9.22
C ASP A 463 13.92 -33.63 7.69
N GLY A 464 12.81 -33.69 6.95
CA GLY A 464 12.77 -33.57 5.48
C GLY A 464 13.11 -34.86 4.71
N GLU A 465 13.45 -35.96 5.39
CA GLU A 465 13.75 -37.25 4.75
C GLU A 465 12.57 -38.23 4.88
N PRO A 466 12.26 -39.03 3.84
CA PRO A 466 11.16 -39.99 3.88
C PRO A 466 11.46 -41.12 4.87
N VAL A 467 10.46 -41.47 5.68
CA VAL A 467 10.50 -42.57 6.65
C VAL A 467 9.27 -43.46 6.50
N GLU A 468 9.37 -44.73 6.91
CA GLU A 468 8.24 -45.67 6.88
C GLU A 468 7.37 -45.62 8.14
N GLU A 469 7.90 -45.05 9.23
CA GLU A 469 7.29 -45.05 10.56
C GLU A 469 7.69 -43.80 11.36
N LEU A 470 6.73 -43.23 12.09
CA LEU A 470 6.95 -42.29 13.19
C LEU A 470 6.39 -42.91 14.49
N ARG A 471 7.12 -42.75 15.60
CA ARG A 471 6.77 -43.29 16.93
C ARG A 471 6.41 -42.19 17.91
N GLU A 472 5.78 -42.58 19.02
CA GLU A 472 5.41 -41.69 20.12
C GLU A 472 6.55 -40.73 20.51
N GLY A 473 6.24 -39.44 20.54
CA GLY A 473 7.19 -38.37 20.80
C GLY A 473 7.98 -37.89 19.59
N GLU A 474 7.91 -38.56 18.44
CA GLU A 474 8.56 -38.11 17.21
C GLU A 474 7.67 -37.12 16.46
N SER A 475 8.27 -36.00 16.04
CA SER A 475 7.67 -35.00 15.17
C SER A 475 8.01 -35.28 13.71
N GLY A 476 7.11 -34.88 12.82
CA GLY A 476 7.30 -35.08 11.39
C GLY A 476 6.22 -34.44 10.55
N MET A 477 6.33 -34.68 9.24
CA MET A 477 5.32 -34.30 8.25
C MET A 477 4.65 -35.56 7.72
N LEU A 478 3.33 -35.49 7.57
CA LEU A 478 2.50 -36.59 7.11
C LEU A 478 1.64 -36.16 5.92
N VAL A 479 1.58 -37.00 4.90
CA VAL A 479 0.77 -36.79 3.69
C VAL A 479 -0.34 -37.84 3.62
N LEU A 480 -1.55 -37.39 3.28
CA LEU A 480 -2.74 -38.23 3.13
C LEU A 480 -3.17 -38.29 1.66
N ASP A 481 -3.87 -39.37 1.29
CA ASP A 481 -4.55 -39.49 0.00
C ASP A 481 -5.75 -38.54 -0.12
N ARG A 482 -6.44 -38.27 0.99
CA ARG A 482 -7.53 -37.29 1.12
C ARG A 482 -7.51 -36.61 2.48
N THR A 483 -7.94 -35.35 2.57
CA THR A 483 -7.95 -34.65 3.86
C THR A 483 -9.08 -33.62 4.00
N PRO A 484 -9.72 -33.55 5.20
CA PRO A 484 -10.61 -32.45 5.56
C PRO A 484 -9.85 -31.22 6.09
N PHE A 485 -8.53 -31.29 6.28
CA PHE A 485 -7.71 -30.19 6.80
C PHE A 485 -7.40 -29.16 5.72
N TYR A 486 -7.86 -27.93 5.92
CA TYR A 486 -7.54 -26.77 5.12
C TYR A 486 -6.09 -26.37 5.35
N ALA A 487 -5.35 -26.20 4.26
CA ALA A 487 -3.98 -25.76 4.30
C ALA A 487 -3.87 -24.24 4.35
N GLU A 488 -2.81 -23.73 4.97
CA GLU A 488 -2.52 -22.30 5.01
C GLU A 488 -2.58 -21.70 3.59
N SER A 489 -3.52 -20.77 3.39
CA SER A 489 -3.73 -20.11 2.10
C SER A 489 -4.54 -18.84 2.25
N GLY A 490 -4.17 -17.78 1.54
CA GLY A 490 -4.94 -16.53 1.49
C GLY A 490 -5.05 -15.79 2.83
N GLY A 491 -4.11 -15.99 3.77
CA GLY A 491 -4.11 -15.37 5.09
C GLY A 491 -4.86 -16.15 6.18
N GLN A 492 -5.40 -17.33 5.86
CA GLN A 492 -5.96 -18.27 6.83
C GLN A 492 -4.87 -19.23 7.32
N ILE A 493 -4.74 -19.37 8.65
CA ILE A 493 -3.81 -20.31 9.28
C ILE A 493 -4.26 -21.74 8.95
N GLY A 494 -3.31 -22.65 8.70
CA GLY A 494 -3.59 -24.06 8.46
C GLY A 494 -4.36 -24.71 9.60
N ASP A 495 -5.25 -25.63 9.25
CA ASP A 495 -6.06 -26.34 10.24
C ASP A 495 -5.20 -27.20 11.18
N THR A 496 -5.66 -27.30 12.43
CA THR A 496 -5.08 -28.18 13.45
C THR A 496 -6.08 -29.22 13.91
N GLY A 497 -5.60 -30.33 14.48
CA GLY A 497 -6.50 -31.42 14.85
C GLY A 497 -5.76 -32.71 15.17
N SER A 498 -6.37 -33.85 14.86
CA SER A 498 -5.75 -35.16 15.09
C SER A 498 -6.05 -36.16 13.99
N LEU A 499 -5.09 -37.03 13.73
CA LEU A 499 -5.22 -38.23 12.92
C LEU A 499 -5.16 -39.43 13.85
N VAL A 500 -6.19 -40.28 13.82
CA VAL A 500 -6.35 -41.40 14.74
C VAL A 500 -6.35 -42.70 13.95
N GLY A 501 -5.30 -43.50 14.09
CA GLY A 501 -5.19 -44.83 13.50
C GLY A 501 -5.40 -45.94 14.52
N GLU A 502 -5.41 -47.19 14.05
CA GLU A 502 -5.50 -48.37 14.91
C GLU A 502 -4.28 -48.53 15.86
N HIS A 503 -3.12 -48.05 15.43
CA HIS A 503 -1.83 -48.29 16.08
C HIS A 503 -1.17 -47.03 16.66
N GLY A 504 -1.78 -45.86 16.48
CA GLY A 504 -1.26 -44.60 17.01
C GLY A 504 -2.13 -43.40 16.73
N ARG A 505 -1.77 -42.27 17.33
CA ARG A 505 -2.41 -40.96 17.15
C ARG A 505 -1.36 -39.91 16.81
N PHE A 506 -1.64 -39.11 15.80
CA PHE A 506 -0.84 -37.97 15.40
C PHE A 506 -1.63 -36.68 15.67
N ARG A 507 -1.04 -35.71 16.37
CA ARG A 507 -1.60 -34.38 16.53
C ARG A 507 -1.11 -33.51 15.38
N VAL A 508 -2.03 -32.96 14.61
CA VAL A 508 -1.74 -31.99 13.54
C VAL A 508 -1.71 -30.61 14.17
N GLU A 509 -0.59 -29.93 14.03
CA GLU A 509 -0.34 -28.60 14.61
C GLU A 509 -0.32 -27.51 13.54
N ASP A 510 -0.10 -27.88 12.29
CA ASP A 510 -0.23 -27.02 11.12
C ASP A 510 -0.54 -27.86 9.86
N THR A 511 -1.24 -27.28 8.91
CA THR A 511 -1.50 -27.89 7.61
C THR A 511 -1.05 -26.93 6.51
N GLN A 512 -0.17 -27.38 5.62
CA GLN A 512 0.37 -26.59 4.51
C GLN A 512 0.07 -27.25 3.17
N LYS A 513 0.11 -26.48 2.08
CA LYS A 513 -0.15 -26.99 0.74
C LYS A 513 0.93 -26.56 -0.24
N ARG A 514 1.41 -27.53 -1.01
CA ARG A 514 2.32 -27.32 -2.14
C ARG A 514 1.77 -28.02 -3.36
N ASP A 515 1.57 -27.27 -4.44
CA ASP A 515 0.89 -27.74 -5.65
C ASP A 515 -0.46 -28.43 -5.34
N LYS A 516 -0.49 -29.77 -5.44
CA LYS A 516 -1.66 -30.61 -5.23
C LYS A 516 -1.61 -31.43 -3.93
N VAL A 517 -0.59 -31.26 -3.10
CA VAL A 517 -0.34 -32.09 -1.91
C VAL A 517 -0.59 -31.28 -0.64
N PHE A 518 -1.33 -31.88 0.30
CA PHE A 518 -1.55 -31.33 1.63
C PHE A 518 -0.63 -32.02 2.65
N MET A 519 0.13 -31.21 3.37
CA MET A 519 1.17 -31.62 4.31
C MET A 519 0.69 -31.30 5.73
N HIS A 520 0.63 -32.31 6.58
CA HIS A 520 0.19 -32.18 7.97
C HIS A 520 1.43 -32.24 8.86
N LEU A 521 1.76 -31.12 9.50
CA LEU A 521 2.91 -31.01 10.39
C LEU A 521 2.45 -31.25 11.83
N GLY A 522 3.24 -32.00 12.58
CA GLY A 522 2.89 -32.30 13.97
C GLY A 522 3.70 -33.44 14.58
N GLN A 523 3.10 -34.12 15.56
CA GLN A 523 3.79 -35.10 16.39
C GLN A 523 2.92 -36.32 16.69
N VAL A 524 3.53 -37.51 16.76
CA VAL A 524 2.87 -38.72 17.27
C VAL A 524 2.70 -38.59 18.78
N THR A 525 1.45 -38.52 19.24
CA THR A 525 1.11 -38.36 20.66
C THR A 525 0.92 -39.69 21.39
N ASP A 526 0.72 -40.78 20.65
CA ASP A 526 0.49 -42.12 21.20
C ASP A 526 0.80 -43.18 20.13
N GLY A 527 1.46 -44.27 20.51
CA GLY A 527 1.73 -45.41 19.62
C GLY A 527 2.70 -45.12 18.46
N ALA A 528 2.39 -45.65 17.26
CA ALA A 528 3.17 -45.43 16.05
C ALA A 528 2.28 -45.34 14.81
N ILE A 529 2.72 -44.56 13.83
CA ILE A 529 2.03 -44.32 12.57
C ILE A 529 2.95 -44.73 11.42
N ARG A 530 2.43 -45.47 10.44
CA ARG A 530 3.18 -45.97 9.28
C ARG A 530 2.56 -45.56 7.95
N VAL A 531 3.39 -45.52 6.91
CA VAL A 531 2.90 -45.38 5.53
C VAL A 531 1.99 -46.55 5.20
N GLY A 532 0.81 -46.25 4.65
CA GLY A 532 -0.25 -47.22 4.34
C GLY A 532 -1.29 -47.41 5.45
N ASP A 533 -1.08 -46.87 6.65
CA ASP A 533 -2.07 -46.94 7.72
C ASP A 533 -3.33 -46.13 7.37
N LYS A 534 -4.49 -46.65 7.79
CA LYS A 534 -5.76 -45.94 7.72
C LYS A 534 -5.97 -45.13 9.00
N VAL A 535 -6.32 -43.87 8.83
CA VAL A 535 -6.56 -42.94 9.93
C VAL A 535 -7.90 -42.25 9.78
N GLU A 536 -8.50 -41.93 10.91
CA GLU A 536 -9.59 -40.97 11.02
C GLU A 536 -8.99 -39.57 11.22
N ALA A 537 -9.20 -38.71 10.24
CA ALA A 537 -8.80 -37.31 10.21
C ALA A 537 -9.88 -36.46 10.86
N LEU A 538 -9.55 -35.82 11.99
CA LEU A 538 -10.48 -35.03 12.82
C LEU A 538 -9.93 -33.62 12.98
N VAL A 539 -10.61 -32.62 12.41
CA VAL A 539 -10.19 -31.23 12.56
C VAL A 539 -10.80 -30.60 13.79
N ASP A 540 -10.04 -29.74 14.45
CA ASP A 540 -10.52 -28.86 15.50
C ASP A 540 -11.50 -27.81 14.92
N ALA A 541 -12.79 -28.15 14.97
CA ALA A 541 -13.84 -27.35 14.37
C ALA A 541 -14.06 -26.00 15.08
N GLU A 542 -13.74 -25.87 16.36
CA GLU A 542 -13.87 -24.59 17.09
C GLU A 542 -12.86 -23.58 16.54
N ARG A 543 -11.61 -24.00 16.35
CA ARG A 543 -10.54 -23.15 15.82
C ARG A 543 -10.70 -22.80 14.33
N ARG A 544 -11.39 -23.61 13.53
CA ARG A 544 -11.64 -23.31 12.12
C ARG A 544 -12.69 -22.21 11.88
N HIS A 545 -13.59 -22.04 12.85
CA HIS A 545 -14.66 -21.04 12.77
C HIS A 545 -14.29 -19.68 13.40
N ASP A 546 -13.12 -19.59 14.03
CA ASP A 546 -12.46 -18.37 14.53
C ASP A 546 -11.51 -17.78 13.48
#